data_AF-A0A644YQC3-F1
#
_entry.id   AF-A0A644YQC3-F1
#
_cell.length_a   1.000
_cell.length_b   1.000
_cell.length_c   1.000
_cell.angle_alpha   90.00
_cell.angle_beta   90.00
_cell.angle_gamma   90.00
#
_symmetry.space_group_name_H-M   'P 1'
#
loop_
_entity.id
_entity.type
_entity.pdbx_description
1 polymer ?
#
loop_
_entity_poly.entity_id
_entity_poly.type
_entity_poly.pdbx_seq_one_letter_code
_entity_poly.pdbx_strand_id
1 'polypeptide(L)' 'MEGKYLEHIIAKYLSGEATGEEIMALMEWLSADENNKIEFHKIQSYWNADVSFIHVSEPTPDFKN' A
#
# COMPACT_ATOMS: atom_id res chain seq x y z
N MET A 1 -16.06 -10.73 5.28
CA MET A 1 -14.60 -10.53 5.39
C MET A 1 -14.39 -9.48 6.46
N GLU A 2 -13.71 -9.79 7.58
CA GLU A 2 -13.45 -8.81 8.63
C GLU A 2 -12.49 -7.73 8.09
N GLY A 3 -12.72 -6.45 8.39
CA GLY A 3 -11.94 -5.34 7.84
C GLY A 3 -10.42 -5.49 8.01
N LYS A 4 -9.98 -6.06 9.14
CA LYS A 4 -8.56 -6.31 9.44
C LYS A 4 -7.88 -7.32 8.52
N TYR A 5 -8.63 -8.30 8.00
CA TYR A 5 -8.09 -9.30 7.08
C TYR A 5 -7.77 -8.68 5.72
N LEU A 6 -8.62 -7.76 5.26
CA LEU A 6 -8.43 -7.06 4.00
C LEU A 6 -7.25 -6.08 4.07
N GLU A 7 -7.13 -5.31 5.16
CA GLU A 7 -5.98 -4.42 5.37
C GLU A 7 -4.65 -5.18 5.32
N HIS A 8 -4.61 -6.38 5.90
CA HIS A 8 -3.44 -7.26 5.83
C HIS A 8 -3.13 -7.71 4.40
N ILE A 9 -4.14 -8.10 3.63
CA ILE A 9 -3.98 -8.47 2.21
C ILE A 9 -3.46 -7.28 1.40
N ILE A 10 -3.99 -6.08 1.61
CA ILE A 10 -3.55 -4.87 0.92
C ILE A 10 -2.09 -4.56 1.26
N ALA A 11 -1.69 -4.65 2.52
CA ALA A 11 -0.29 -4.47 2.93
C ALA A 11 0.64 -5.48 2.25
N LYS A 12 0.26 -6.76 2.19
CA LYS A 12 1.01 -7.81 1.49
C LYS A 12 1.06 -7.57 -0.02
N TYR A 13 -0.02 -7.06 -0.61
CA TYR A 13 -0.05 -6.73 -2.03
C TYR A 13 0.92 -5.58 -2.35
N LEU A 14 0.92 -4.53 -1.52
CA LEU A 14 1.80 -3.38 -1.68
C LEU A 14 3.28 -3.71 -1.37
N SER A 15 3.56 -4.70 -0.51
CA SER A 15 4.91 -5.20 -0.26
C SER A 15 5.41 -6.20 -1.31
N GLY A 16 4.52 -6.72 -2.17
CA GLY A 16 4.84 -7.77 -3.14
C GLY A 16 4.87 -9.20 -2.58
N GLU A 17 4.37 -9.40 -1.36
CA GLU A 17 4.34 -10.67 -0.63
C GLU A 17 2.97 -11.37 -0.67
N ALA A 18 1.99 -10.79 -1.37
CA ALA A 18 0.67 -11.39 -1.51
C ALA A 18 0.73 -12.69 -2.35
N THR A 19 0.05 -13.71 -1.84
CA THR A 19 -0.16 -14.96 -2.58
C THR A 19 -1.21 -14.77 -3.69
N GLY A 20 -1.26 -15.70 -4.64
CA GLY A 20 -2.26 -15.67 -5.71
C GLY A 20 -3.71 -15.66 -5.18
N GLU A 21 -3.99 -16.38 -4.10
CA GLU A 21 -5.31 -16.39 -3.45
C GLU A 21 -5.67 -15.03 -2.84
N GLU A 22 -4.71 -14.41 -2.16
CA GLU A 22 -4.90 -13.07 -1.58
C GLU A 22 -5.07 -12.00 -2.66
N ILE A 23 -4.34 -12.11 -3.77
CA ILE A 23 -4.53 -11.24 -4.94
C ILE A 23 -5.95 -11.41 -5.49
N MET A 24 -6.43 -12.65 -5.66
CA MET A 24 -7.80 -12.90 -6.15
C MET A 24 -8.85 -12.31 -5.19
N ALA A 25 -8.69 -12.51 -3.88
CA ALA A 25 -9.59 -11.93 -2.88
C ALA A 25 -9.60 -10.39 -2.91
N LEU A 26 -8.43 -9.77 -3.12
CA LEU A 26 -8.32 -8.32 -3.30
C LEU A 26 -9.06 -7.85 -4.56
N MET A 27 -8.88 -8.55 -5.68
CA MET A 27 -9.56 -8.21 -6.94
C MET A 27 -11.08 -8.37 -6.84
N GLU A 28 -11.55 -9.41 -6.15
CA GLU A 28 -12.97 -9.62 -5.88
C GLU A 28 -13.54 -8.44 -5.08
N TRP A 29 -12.87 -8.06 -3.99
CA TRP A 29 -13.27 -6.92 -3.17
C TRP A 29 -13.26 -5.59 -3.96
N LEU A 30 -12.21 -5.33 -4.75
CA LEU A 30 -12.12 -4.14 -5.61
C LEU A 30 -13.22 -4.09 -6.69
N SER A 31 -13.68 -5.25 -7.17
CA SER A 31 -14.73 -5.35 -8.17
C SER A 31 -16.14 -5.19 -7.59
N ALA A 32 -16.30 -5.43 -6.29
CA ALA A 32 -17.61 -5.45 -5.63
C ALA A 32 -18.23 -4.06 -5.43
N ASP A 33 -17.43 -3.01 -5.23
CA ASP A 33 -17.89 -1.64 -5.02
C ASP A 33 -16.84 -0.61 -5.48
N GLU A 34 -17.28 0.50 -6.06
CA GLU A 34 -16.39 1.60 -6.45
C GLU A 34 -15.75 2.28 -5.22
N ASN A 35 -16.46 2.31 -4.08
CA ASN A 35 -15.93 2.80 -2.81
C ASN A 35 -14.73 1.98 -2.34
N ASN A 36 -14.68 0.69 -2.64
CA ASN A 36 -13.54 -0.17 -2.29
C ASN A 36 -12.28 0.26 -3.05
N LYS A 37 -12.42 0.66 -4.32
CA LYS A 37 -11.31 1.21 -5.10
C LYS A 37 -10.82 2.53 -4.52
N ILE A 38 -11.74 3.40 -4.07
CA ILE A 38 -11.39 4.67 -3.43
C ILE A 38 -10.63 4.42 -2.13
N GLU A 39 -11.11 3.50 -1.28
CA GLU A 39 -10.43 3.09 -0.05
C GLU A 39 -9.04 2.51 -0.33
N PHE A 40 -8.91 1.62 -1.31
CA PHE A 40 -7.61 1.09 -1.74
C PHE A 40 -6.64 2.19 -2.18
N HIS A 41 -7.11 3.15 -2.99
CA HIS A 41 -6.27 4.26 -3.46
C HIS A 41 -5.78 5.14 -2.31
N LYS A 42 -6.62 5.38 -1.28
CA LYS A 42 -6.19 6.10 -0.07
C LYS A 42 -5.08 5.35 0.65
N ILE A 43 -5.26 4.05 0.89
CA ILE A 43 -4.26 3.21 1.56
C ILE A 43 -2.95 3.20 0.78
N GLN A 44 -3.01 3.00 -0.54
CA GLN A 44 -1.85 3.05 -1.43
C GLN A 44 -1.16 4.43 -1.41
N SER A 45 -1.93 5.52 -1.36
CA SER A 45 -1.39 6.88 -1.25
C SER A 45 -0.62 7.08 0.06
N TYR A 46 -1.14 6.60 1.19
CA TYR A 46 -0.46 6.67 2.48
C TYR A 46 0.80 5.81 2.50
N TRP A 47 0.72 4.59 1.96
CA TRP A 47 1.88 3.71 1.83
C TRP A 47 3.00 4.34 1.01
N ASN A 48 2.68 4.93 -0.14
CA ASN A 48 3.66 5.61 -0.99
C ASN A 48 4.25 6.86 -0.33
N ALA A 49 3.46 7.60 0.46
CA ALA A 49 3.94 8.75 1.20
C ALA A 49 4.94 8.34 2.30
N ASP A 50 4.66 7.28 3.04
CA ASP A 50 5.58 6.72 4.05
C ASP A 50 6.85 6.15 3.41
N VAL A 51 6.74 5.42 2.30
CA VAL A 51 7.92 4.94 1.54
C VAL A 51 8.75 6.11 1.00
N SER A 52 8.10 7.18 0.54
CA SER A 52 8.79 8.40 0.10
C SER A 52 9.54 9.08 1.24
N PHE A 53 9.01 9.03 2.46
CA PHE A 53 9.69 9.56 3.66
C PHE A 53 10.94 8.73 4.02
N ILE A 54 10.87 7.40 3.87
CA ILE A 54 12.03 6.51 4.11
C ILE A 54 13.11 6.70 3.04
N HIS A 55 12.73 6.98 1.78
CA HIS A 55 13.67 7.19 0.68
C HIS A 55 14.40 8.56 0.70
N VAL A 56 13.94 9.53 1.51
CA VAL A 56 14.64 10.82 1.74
C VAL A 56 15.74 10.67 2.81
N SER A 57 16.41 9.51 2.82
CA SER A 57 17.60 9.28 3.66
C SER A 57 18.87 9.45 2.83
N GLU A 58 19.08 10.66 2.31
CA GLU A 58 20.41 11.30 2.24
C GLU A 58 20.25 12.77 1.85
N PRO A 59 19.90 13.68 2.79
CA PRO A 59 20.36 15.04 2.66
C PRO A 59 21.88 14.99 2.88
N THR A 60 22.68 14.96 1.82
CA THR A 60 24.10 15.29 1.95
C THR A 60 24.17 16.72 2.48
N PRO A 61 24.64 16.95 3.72
CA PRO A 61 24.86 18.30 4.16
C PRO A 61 26.11 18.79 3.43
N ASP A 62 25.92 19.66 2.44
CA ASP A 62 27.00 20.36 1.76
C ASP A 62 27.60 21.39 2.73
N PHE A 63 28.51 20.89 3.58
CA PHE A 63 29.42 21.71 4.37
C PHE A 63 30.86 21.40 3.95
N LYS A 64 31.36 22.10 2.94
CA LYS A 64 32.75 22.62 2.77
C LYS A 64 33.01 22.98 1.30
N ASN A 65 33.61 24.11 0.94
CA ASN A 65 34.53 25.02 1.65
C ASN A 65 34.58 26.37 0.94
#